data_AF-A0A7S2KK27-F1
#
_entry.id   AF-A0A7S2KK27-F1
#
_cell.length_a   1.000
_cell.length_b   1.000
_cell.length_c   1.000
_cell.angle_alpha   90.00
_cell.angle_beta   90.00
_cell.angle_gamma   90.00
#
_symmetry.space_group_name_H-M   'P 1'
#
loop_
_entity.id
_entity.type
_entity.pdbx_description
1 polymer ?
#
loop_
_entity_poly.entity_id
_entity_poly.type
_entity_poly.pdbx_seq_one_letter_code
_entity_poly.pdbx_strand_id
1 'polypeptide(L)'
;GFVGRAHCVQRAFGVKDSAYWEHTDIHACRSMVKWGGRPCSPQHDRLNAGMVIGPAGAIQKVFEGALALPREATMFWEFKDTRFEWNDQKALQLYMFSHSQEITLDYSGILFQPLNFMHPWKYGRDDRDMFQILDGEVVNNVVGQRQCFVHANSRGNKFMQPFLDKLR
;
A
#
# COMPACT_ATOMS: atom_id res chain seq x y z
N GLY A 1 -17.72 -0.26 -7.52
CA GLY A 1 -16.39 0.08 -8.07
C GLY A 1 -15.41 0.37 -6.95
N PHE A 2 -14.09 0.36 -7.23
CA PHE A 2 -13.03 0.52 -6.23
C PHE A 2 -13.15 1.77 -5.35
N VAL A 3 -13.52 2.91 -5.93
CA VAL A 3 -13.69 4.19 -5.21
C VAL A 3 -14.74 4.09 -4.10
N GLY A 4 -15.92 3.56 -4.41
CA GLY A 4 -16.98 3.40 -3.40
C GLY A 4 -16.59 2.48 -2.25
N ARG A 5 -15.78 1.45 -2.55
CA ARG A 5 -15.25 0.55 -1.53
C ARG A 5 -14.25 1.25 -0.61
N ALA A 6 -13.30 1.99 -1.18
CA ALA A 6 -12.33 2.75 -0.42
C ALA A 6 -13.04 3.69 0.58
N HIS A 7 -14.05 4.44 0.12
CA HIS A 7 -14.80 5.34 0.98
C HIS A 7 -15.55 4.59 2.10
N CYS A 8 -16.14 3.42 1.82
CA CYS A 8 -16.79 2.63 2.87
C CYS A 8 -15.82 2.17 3.95
N VAL A 9 -14.62 1.72 3.58
CA VAL A 9 -13.58 1.32 4.54
C VAL A 9 -13.10 2.52 5.35
N GLN A 10 -12.79 3.62 4.68
CA GLN A 10 -12.36 4.87 5.33
C GLN A 10 -13.39 5.35 6.35
N ARG A 11 -14.68 5.38 5.98
CA ARG A 11 -15.75 5.74 6.90
C ARG A 11 -15.90 4.78 8.07
N ALA A 12 -15.66 3.48 7.88
CA ALA A 12 -15.66 2.52 8.98
C ALA A 12 -14.57 2.82 10.02
N PHE A 13 -13.47 3.48 9.62
CA PHE A 13 -12.44 4.00 10.51
C PHE A 13 -12.65 5.47 10.92
N GLY A 14 -13.80 6.07 10.61
CA GLY A 14 -14.09 7.47 10.95
C GLY A 14 -13.34 8.51 10.10
N VAL A 15 -12.77 8.11 8.96
CA VAL A 15 -12.04 8.98 8.04
C VAL A 15 -13.00 9.65 7.06
N LYS A 16 -12.83 10.95 6.82
CA LYS A 16 -13.56 11.71 5.80
C LYS A 16 -13.09 11.35 4.39
N ASP A 17 -14.02 11.30 3.44
CA ASP A 17 -13.76 10.99 2.01
C ASP A 17 -12.64 11.85 1.38
N SER A 18 -12.41 13.09 1.85
CA SER A 18 -11.40 14.00 1.31
C SER A 18 -10.09 14.06 2.11
N ALA A 19 -9.98 13.36 3.25
CA ALA A 19 -8.91 13.59 4.22
C ALA A 19 -7.51 13.36 3.61
N TYR A 20 -7.38 12.37 2.72
CA TYR A 20 -6.11 12.03 2.08
C TYR A 20 -5.83 12.82 0.79
N TRP A 21 -6.83 13.54 0.25
CA TRP A 21 -6.69 14.27 -1.00
C TRP A 21 -5.73 15.46 -0.88
N GLU A 22 -5.76 16.16 0.26
CA GLU A 22 -4.89 17.32 0.54
C GLU A 22 -3.41 16.94 0.67
N HIS A 23 -3.14 15.67 0.98
CA HIS A 23 -1.79 15.13 1.14
C HIS A 23 -1.32 14.31 -0.08
N THR A 24 -2.17 14.18 -1.10
CA THR A 24 -1.80 13.47 -2.33
C THR A 24 -1.01 14.40 -3.25
N ASP A 25 0.25 14.07 -3.54
CA ASP A 25 1.04 14.78 -4.56
C ASP A 25 0.53 14.43 -5.98
N ILE A 26 -0.42 15.25 -6.46
CA ILE A 26 -1.01 15.14 -7.79
C ILE A 26 0.06 15.33 -8.88
N HIS A 27 1.14 16.07 -8.62
CA HIS A 27 2.19 16.33 -9.61
C HIS A 27 3.11 15.11 -9.80
N ALA A 28 3.58 14.52 -8.70
CA ALA A 28 4.30 13.25 -8.72
C ALA A 28 3.43 12.15 -9.35
N CYS A 29 2.15 12.10 -9.02
CA CYS A 29 1.21 11.17 -9.62
C CYS A 29 1.11 11.33 -11.16
N ARG A 30 0.95 12.56 -11.67
CA ARG A 30 0.92 12.83 -13.12
C ARG A 30 2.21 12.41 -13.82
N SER A 31 3.35 12.50 -13.15
CA SER A 31 4.62 12.01 -13.69
C SER A 31 4.66 10.48 -13.82
N MET A 32 3.96 9.74 -12.94
CA MET A 32 3.84 8.28 -13.01
C MET A 32 2.87 7.80 -14.10
N VAL A 33 1.91 8.63 -14.52
CA VAL A 33 1.06 8.35 -15.70
C VAL A 33 1.90 8.24 -16.98
N LYS A 34 3.01 8.99 -17.08
CA LYS A 34 3.97 8.86 -18.21
C LYS A 34 4.65 7.49 -18.29
N TRP A 35 4.66 6.72 -17.20
CA TRP A 35 5.21 5.36 -17.13
C TRP A 35 4.12 4.28 -17.25
N GLY A 36 2.94 4.61 -17.80
CA GLY A 36 1.83 3.67 -17.95
C GLY A 36 0.94 3.50 -16.71
N GLY A 37 1.08 4.38 -15.71
CA GLY A 37 0.21 4.41 -14.54
C GLY A 37 -1.21 4.90 -14.85
N ARG A 38 -2.22 4.37 -14.14
CA ARG A 38 -3.61 4.86 -14.16
C ARG A 38 -3.71 6.31 -13.63
N PRO A 39 -4.77 7.08 -13.98
CA PRO A 39 -5.02 8.41 -13.42
C PRO A 39 -5.03 8.38 -11.90
N CYS A 40 -4.70 9.51 -11.28
CA CYS A 40 -4.47 9.70 -9.84
C CYS A 40 -5.62 9.19 -8.95
N SER A 41 -5.61 7.88 -8.75
CA SER A 41 -6.29 7.18 -7.70
C SER A 41 -5.43 7.33 -6.44
N PRO A 42 -6.02 7.53 -5.25
CA PRO A 42 -5.26 7.49 -4.01
C PRO A 42 -4.43 6.20 -4.00
N GLN A 43 -3.12 6.32 -3.81
CA GLN A 43 -2.14 5.24 -4.00
C GLN A 43 -2.39 4.00 -3.11
N HIS A 44 -3.34 4.11 -2.19
CA HIS A 44 -3.86 3.06 -1.34
C HIS A 44 -4.86 2.12 -2.04
N ASP A 45 -5.07 2.27 -3.35
CA ASP A 45 -5.85 1.33 -4.16
C ASP A 45 -5.06 0.08 -4.60
N ARG A 46 -3.79 -0.02 -4.22
CA ARG A 46 -2.91 -1.14 -4.57
C ARG A 46 -2.72 -2.06 -3.39
N LEU A 47 -2.90 -3.35 -3.66
CA LEU A 47 -2.60 -4.42 -2.71
C LEU A 47 -1.09 -4.49 -2.46
N ASN A 48 -0.71 -4.63 -1.20
CA ASN A 48 0.63 -5.00 -0.75
C ASN A 48 0.52 -6.35 -0.03
N ALA A 49 1.18 -7.40 -0.55
CA ALA A 49 1.07 -8.74 0.02
C ALA A 49 1.92 -8.95 1.28
N GLY A 50 2.76 -7.98 1.66
CA GLY A 50 3.63 -8.08 2.82
C GLY A 50 2.91 -8.13 4.16
N MET A 51 1.62 -7.77 4.21
CA MET A 51 0.81 -7.97 5.41
C MET A 51 -0.66 -8.21 5.06
N VAL A 52 -1.27 -9.18 5.75
CA VAL A 52 -2.69 -9.50 5.68
C VAL A 52 -3.19 -9.71 7.10
N ILE A 53 -4.34 -9.12 7.45
CA ILE A 53 -4.98 -9.25 8.76
C ILE A 53 -6.45 -9.62 8.58
N GLY A 54 -6.97 -10.49 9.43
CA GLY A 54 -8.35 -10.95 9.42
C GLY A 54 -8.54 -12.24 10.25
N PRO A 55 -9.77 -12.77 10.33
CA PRO A 55 -10.03 -14.06 10.96
C PRO A 55 -9.25 -15.19 10.28
N ALA A 56 -8.70 -16.11 11.07
CA ALA A 56 -7.82 -17.17 10.56
C ALA A 56 -8.43 -17.98 9.40
N GLY A 57 -9.70 -18.41 9.52
CA GLY A 57 -10.37 -19.16 8.45
C GLY A 57 -10.60 -18.35 7.16
N ALA A 58 -10.80 -17.03 7.29
CA ALA A 58 -10.94 -16.14 6.12
C ALA A 58 -9.58 -15.95 5.42
N ILE A 59 -8.52 -15.75 6.20
CA ILE A 59 -7.14 -15.69 5.67
C ILE A 59 -6.79 -16.99 4.97
N GLN A 60 -7.04 -18.15 5.60
CA GLN A 60 -6.77 -19.45 5.01
C GLN A 60 -7.44 -19.60 3.64
N LYS A 61 -8.75 -19.33 3.56
CA LYS A 61 -9.51 -19.39 2.31
C LYS A 61 -8.90 -18.51 1.21
N VAL A 62 -8.51 -17.28 1.56
CA VAL A 62 -7.85 -16.35 0.63
C VAL A 62 -6.54 -16.91 0.10
N PHE A 63 -5.68 -17.43 0.98
CA PHE A 63 -4.38 -17.96 0.58
C PHE A 63 -4.50 -19.26 -0.22
N GLU A 64 -5.39 -20.17 0.14
CA GLU A 64 -5.68 -21.37 -0.64
C GLU A 64 -6.14 -21.01 -2.06
N GLY A 65 -7.06 -20.04 -2.18
CA GLY A 65 -7.55 -19.57 -3.46
C GLY A 65 -6.48 -18.86 -4.30
N ALA A 66 -5.60 -18.07 -3.69
CA ALA A 66 -4.48 -17.43 -4.38
C ALA A 66 -3.41 -18.44 -4.84
N LEU A 67 -3.14 -19.48 -4.04
CA LEU A 67 -2.21 -20.56 -4.36
C LEU A 67 -2.73 -21.49 -5.46
N ALA A 68 -4.06 -21.60 -5.60
CA ALA A 68 -4.69 -22.37 -6.66
C ALA A 68 -4.65 -21.68 -8.05
N LEU A 69 -4.20 -20.43 -8.13
CA LEU A 69 -4.08 -19.72 -9.42
C LEU A 69 -2.98 -20.34 -10.30
N PRO A 70 -3.18 -20.36 -11.64
CA PRO A 70 -2.14 -20.80 -12.57
C PRO A 70 -0.85 -19.99 -12.38
N ARG A 71 0.30 -20.67 -12.28
CA ARG A 71 1.60 -20.06 -12.01
C ARG A 71 1.93 -18.99 -13.04
N GLU A 72 1.61 -19.22 -14.31
CA GLU A 72 1.86 -18.30 -15.42
C GLU A 72 1.12 -16.98 -15.23
N ALA A 73 -0.07 -17.03 -14.62
CA ALA A 73 -0.86 -15.84 -14.31
C ALA A 73 -0.22 -15.03 -13.18
N THR A 74 0.47 -15.67 -12.23
CA THR A 74 1.03 -15.01 -11.04
C THR A 74 2.47 -14.54 -11.20
N MET A 75 3.04 -14.57 -12.41
CA MET A 75 4.44 -14.20 -12.63
C MET A 75 4.72 -12.74 -13.04
N PHE A 76 5.91 -12.21 -12.71
CA PHE A 76 6.45 -10.96 -13.29
C PHE A 76 7.35 -11.24 -14.49
N TRP A 77 7.11 -10.55 -15.60
CA TRP A 77 7.92 -10.65 -16.83
C TRP A 77 9.27 -9.91 -16.74
N GLU A 78 9.44 -9.04 -15.74
CA GLU A 78 10.52 -8.04 -15.70
C GLU A 78 11.84 -8.53 -15.09
N PHE A 79 11.87 -9.72 -14.48
CA PHE A 79 13.11 -10.32 -14.00
C PHE A 79 13.78 -11.08 -15.15
N LYS A 80 14.56 -10.34 -15.95
CA LYS A 80 15.24 -10.78 -17.19
C LYS A 80 16.19 -11.99 -17.07
N ASP A 81 16.36 -12.57 -15.89
CA ASP A 81 17.22 -13.74 -15.67
C ASP A 81 16.42 -14.92 -15.09
N THR A 82 15.87 -15.72 -16.01
CA THR A 82 15.73 -17.20 -15.97
C THR A 82 15.05 -17.91 -14.79
N ARG A 83 14.46 -17.22 -13.81
CA ARG A 83 13.64 -17.88 -12.78
C ARG A 83 12.20 -17.38 -12.79
N PHE A 84 11.35 -18.25 -13.31
CA PHE A 84 9.89 -18.12 -13.34
C PHE A 84 9.34 -18.22 -11.90
N GLU A 85 9.58 -17.23 -11.05
CA GLU A 85 9.17 -17.29 -9.64
C GLU A 85 7.71 -16.89 -9.47
N TRP A 86 6.97 -17.68 -8.69
CA TRP A 86 5.60 -17.38 -8.31
C TRP A 86 5.59 -16.10 -7.48
N ASN A 87 4.74 -15.13 -7.82
CA ASN A 87 4.67 -13.85 -7.11
C ASN A 87 3.40 -13.77 -6.25
N ASP A 88 3.61 -13.69 -4.94
CA ASP A 88 2.58 -13.56 -3.91
C ASP A 88 1.72 -12.30 -4.09
N GLN A 89 2.35 -11.16 -4.35
CA GLN A 89 1.65 -9.90 -4.56
C GLN A 89 0.72 -9.94 -5.77
N LYS A 90 1.17 -10.51 -6.89
CA LYS A 90 0.35 -10.68 -8.07
C LYS A 90 -0.76 -11.71 -7.85
N ALA A 91 -0.46 -12.82 -7.18
CA ALA A 91 -1.46 -13.85 -6.88
C ALA A 91 -2.60 -13.30 -6.01
N LEU A 92 -2.28 -12.64 -4.90
CA LEU A 92 -3.28 -12.02 -4.01
C LEU A 92 -4.04 -10.89 -4.70
N GLN A 93 -3.37 -10.11 -5.55
CA GLN A 93 -4.03 -9.08 -6.35
C GLN A 93 -5.04 -9.67 -7.35
N LEU A 94 -4.66 -10.73 -8.06
CA LEU A 94 -5.55 -11.44 -8.99
C LEU A 94 -6.73 -12.06 -8.25
N TYR A 95 -6.50 -12.69 -7.10
CA TYR A 95 -7.56 -13.25 -6.28
C TYR A 95 -8.52 -12.16 -5.78
N MET A 96 -8.01 -11.02 -5.30
CA MET A 96 -8.83 -9.87 -4.88
C MET A 96 -9.71 -9.35 -6.02
N PHE A 97 -9.22 -9.36 -7.27
CA PHE A 97 -10.01 -8.91 -8.41
C PHE A 97 -11.21 -9.81 -8.71
N SER A 98 -11.09 -11.12 -8.53
CA SER A 98 -12.19 -12.07 -8.70
C SER A 98 -13.04 -12.28 -7.44
N HIS A 99 -12.52 -11.92 -6.25
CA HIS A 99 -13.18 -12.10 -4.95
C HIS A 99 -13.23 -10.80 -4.15
N SER A 100 -13.71 -9.74 -4.79
CA SER A 100 -13.67 -8.39 -4.22
C SER A 100 -14.44 -8.26 -2.90
N GLN A 101 -15.41 -9.12 -2.62
CA GLN A 101 -16.14 -9.17 -1.35
C GLN A 101 -15.34 -9.75 -0.17
N GLU A 102 -14.21 -10.43 -0.44
CA GLU A 102 -13.47 -11.20 0.59
C GLU A 102 -12.22 -10.48 1.08
N ILE A 103 -11.55 -9.72 0.21
CA ILE A 103 -10.31 -9.01 0.53
C ILE A 103 -10.51 -7.53 0.33
N THR A 104 -10.31 -6.73 1.38
CA THR A 104 -10.26 -5.26 1.30
C THR A 104 -8.85 -4.75 1.54
N LEU A 105 -8.61 -3.48 1.20
CA LEU A 105 -7.35 -2.80 1.49
C LEU A 105 -7.50 -1.87 2.70
N ASP A 106 -6.38 -1.65 3.39
CA ASP A 106 -6.24 -0.52 4.29
C ASP A 106 -6.00 0.76 3.47
N TYR A 107 -7.09 1.31 2.96
CA TYR A 107 -7.07 2.46 2.04
C TYR A 107 -6.55 3.75 2.67
N SER A 108 -6.32 3.77 3.98
CA SER A 108 -5.86 4.95 4.72
C SER A 108 -4.49 4.75 5.35
N GLY A 109 -3.93 3.54 5.33
CA GLY A 109 -2.72 3.22 6.07
C GLY A 109 -2.91 3.49 7.57
N ILE A 110 -4.03 3.01 8.12
CA ILE A 110 -4.35 3.12 9.54
C ILE A 110 -3.75 1.95 10.32
N LEU A 111 -3.86 0.75 9.74
CA LEU A 111 -3.37 -0.48 10.32
C LEU A 111 -1.95 -0.79 9.84
N PHE A 112 -1.65 -0.46 8.58
CA PHE A 112 -0.44 -0.88 7.90
C PHE A 112 0.16 0.18 7.02
N GLN A 113 1.44 0.49 7.22
CA GLN A 113 2.13 1.46 6.39
C GLN A 113 3.30 0.86 5.59
N PRO A 114 3.12 0.62 4.27
CA PRO A 114 4.23 0.29 3.39
C PRO A 114 5.07 1.54 3.06
N LEU A 115 6.39 1.43 3.21
CA LEU A 115 7.30 2.56 3.08
C LEU A 115 7.72 2.87 1.63
N ASN A 116 7.60 1.93 0.70
CA ASN A 116 8.07 2.11 -0.68
C ASN A 116 7.31 3.18 -1.50
N PHE A 117 6.22 3.73 -0.96
CA PHE A 117 5.43 4.80 -1.58
C PHE A 117 5.36 6.06 -0.72
N MET A 118 6.13 6.12 0.37
CA MET A 118 6.36 7.36 1.10
C MET A 118 7.40 8.22 0.36
N HIS A 119 6.99 8.65 -0.83
CA HIS A 119 7.69 9.62 -1.66
C HIS A 119 7.65 11.10 -1.19
N PRO A 120 6.95 11.54 -0.10
CA PRO A 120 6.93 12.95 0.29
C PRO A 120 8.30 13.55 0.66
N TRP A 121 9.24 12.73 1.13
CA TRP A 121 10.55 13.24 1.57
C TRP A 121 11.50 13.68 0.45
N LYS A 122 11.08 13.59 -0.83
CA LYS A 122 11.81 14.24 -1.91
C LYS A 122 11.68 15.78 -1.85
N TYR A 123 10.70 16.32 -1.12
CA TYR A 123 10.38 17.76 -1.14
C TYR A 123 10.46 18.48 0.20
N GLY A 124 10.85 17.81 1.29
CA GLY A 124 11.29 18.45 2.54
C GLY A 124 10.26 19.37 3.21
N ARG A 125 8.97 19.00 3.19
CA ARG A 125 7.92 19.75 3.92
C ARG A 125 7.39 18.91 5.07
N ASP A 126 8.14 18.92 6.18
CA ASP A 126 7.92 18.04 7.34
C ASP A 126 6.51 18.15 7.98
N ASP A 127 5.74 19.22 7.74
CA ASP A 127 4.45 19.48 8.39
C ASP A 127 3.20 19.12 7.56
N ARG A 128 3.36 18.85 6.26
CA ARG A 128 2.23 18.56 5.34
C ARG A 128 2.26 17.15 4.77
N ASP A 129 3.26 16.37 5.12
CA ASP A 129 3.36 15.00 4.67
C ASP A 129 2.29 14.14 5.36
N MET A 130 1.71 13.21 4.59
CA MET A 130 0.72 12.26 5.07
C MET A 130 1.24 11.42 6.24
N PHE A 131 2.54 11.14 6.25
CA PHE A 131 3.22 10.39 7.30
C PHE A 131 4.46 11.15 7.77
N GLN A 132 4.68 11.20 9.08
CA GLN A 132 5.84 11.80 9.72
C GLN A 132 6.49 10.83 10.72
N ILE A 133 7.69 11.17 11.19
CA ILE A 133 8.27 10.53 12.38
C ILE A 133 8.15 11.52 13.55
N LEU A 134 7.49 11.10 14.62
CA LEU A 134 7.47 11.81 15.90
C LEU A 134 7.96 10.89 17.01
N ASP A 135 9.00 11.33 17.72
CA ASP A 135 9.59 10.62 18.87
C ASP A 135 9.97 9.17 18.53
N GLY A 136 10.57 8.96 17.35
CA GLY A 136 10.98 7.63 16.90
C GLY A 136 9.84 6.75 16.36
N GLU A 137 8.63 7.28 16.19
CA GLU A 137 7.48 6.51 15.70
C GLU A 137 6.88 7.10 14.43
N VAL A 138 6.34 6.25 13.57
CA VAL A 138 5.64 6.68 12.34
C VAL A 138 4.22 7.11 12.70
N VAL A 139 3.86 8.33 12.31
CA VAL A 139 2.54 8.91 12.56
C VAL A 139 1.86 9.23 11.25
N ASN A 140 0.61 8.79 11.09
CA ASN A 140 -0.28 9.19 10.00
C ASN A 140 -0.93 10.53 10.37
N ASN A 141 -0.48 11.60 9.73
CA ASN A 141 -0.92 12.97 10.03
C ASN A 141 -2.36 13.25 9.66
N VAL A 142 -2.91 12.46 8.72
CA VAL A 142 -4.28 12.64 8.25
C VAL A 142 -5.28 12.26 9.34
N VAL A 143 -4.95 11.23 10.12
CA VAL A 143 -5.82 10.71 11.21
C VAL A 143 -5.25 10.94 12.60
N GLY A 144 -4.03 11.47 12.71
CA GLY A 144 -3.35 11.70 13.98
C GLY A 144 -2.98 10.40 14.73
N GLN A 145 -2.74 9.31 14.00
CA GLN A 145 -2.51 7.98 14.61
C GLN A 145 -1.09 7.48 14.40
N ARG A 146 -0.48 7.00 15.50
CA ARG A 146 0.77 6.24 15.50
C ARG A 146 0.55 4.88 14.83
N GLN A 147 1.44 4.49 13.93
CA GLN A 147 1.33 3.28 13.14
C GLN A 147 1.84 2.07 13.93
N CYS A 148 1.01 1.04 14.06
CA CYS A 148 1.40 -0.19 14.74
C CYS A 148 2.32 -1.07 13.88
N PHE A 149 2.11 -1.07 12.56
CA PHE A 149 2.86 -1.91 11.62
C PHE A 149 3.42 -1.08 10.47
N VAL A 150 4.73 -1.15 10.29
CA VAL A 150 5.46 -0.45 9.24
C VAL A 150 6.24 -1.47 8.43
N HIS A 151 6.04 -1.49 7.11
CA HIS A 151 6.70 -2.44 6.21
C HIS A 151 7.65 -1.74 5.24
N ALA A 152 8.94 -2.02 5.42
CA ALA A 152 10.04 -1.56 4.59
C ALA A 152 10.14 -2.33 3.26
N ASN A 153 9.13 -2.27 2.40
CA ASN A 153 9.14 -3.01 1.14
C ASN A 153 10.05 -2.38 0.06
N SER A 154 10.43 -3.18 -0.95
CA SER A 154 11.38 -2.83 -2.02
C SER A 154 12.85 -2.71 -1.57
N ARG A 155 13.76 -2.36 -2.49
CA ARG A 155 15.18 -2.05 -2.24
C ARG A 155 15.36 -0.67 -1.55
N GLY A 156 14.53 -0.38 -0.55
CA GLY A 156 14.43 0.90 0.15
C GLY A 156 15.69 1.35 0.90
N ASN A 157 16.78 0.56 0.93
CA ASN A 157 17.91 0.80 1.83
C ASN A 157 18.65 2.14 1.63
N LYS A 158 18.64 2.78 0.45
CA LYS A 158 19.34 4.08 0.30
C LYS A 158 18.47 5.30 0.56
N PHE A 159 17.20 5.25 0.16
CA PHE A 159 16.28 6.38 0.32
C PHE A 159 15.59 6.38 1.69
N MET A 160 15.51 5.21 2.34
CA MET A 160 14.92 5.09 3.66
C MET A 160 15.94 5.18 4.80
N GLN A 161 17.25 5.18 4.54
CA GLN A 161 18.22 5.26 5.63
C GLN A 161 18.01 6.50 6.51
N PRO A 162 17.81 7.72 5.96
CA PRO A 162 17.50 8.89 6.80
C PRO A 162 16.21 8.75 7.61
N PHE A 163 15.25 7.96 7.12
CA PHE A 163 14.02 7.64 7.84
C PHE A 163 14.28 6.66 8.98
N LEU A 164 15.00 5.58 8.71
CA LEU A 164 15.39 4.59 9.73
C LEU A 164 16.28 5.20 10.82
N ASP A 165 17.11 6.19 10.48
CA ASP A 165 17.95 6.90 11.43
C ASP A 165 17.13 7.77 12.39
N LYS A 166 15.97 8.29 11.97
CA LYS A 166 15.03 9.05 12.80
C LYS A 166 14.17 8.16 13.72
N LEU A 167 14.12 6.84 13.50
CA LEU A 167 13.41 5.88 14.36
C LEU A 167 14.24 5.42 15.57
N ARG A 168 15.51 5.81 15.66
CA ARG A 168 16.44 5.46 16.73
C ARG A 168 16.52 6.56 17.79
#